data_AF-A0A7K9XXX4-F1
#
_entry.id   AF-A0A7K9XXX4-F1
#
_cell.length_a   1.000
_cell.length_b   1.000
_cell.length_c   1.000
_cell.angle_alpha   90.00
_cell.angle_beta   90.00
_cell.angle_gamma   90.00
#
_symmetry.space_group_name_H-M   'P 1'
#
loop_
_entity.id
_entity.type
_entity.pdbx_description
1 polymer ?
#
loop_
_entity_poly.entity_id
_entity_poly.type
_entity_poly.pdbx_seq_one_letter_code
_entity_poly.pdbx_strand_id
1 'polypeptide(L)'
;YCPAGGDLRAVLVTEPLRPPLSAPGVEFIVDCEGQYQASLRWVSRRTEAFMKRLQSNNVKLLLSSVKQEEVVIYYAKLHGVSVVECLSPEEMALVCEITGVSPCTPFGDNTDREVAEAAVATFCQPLLLGAERCVHVGFTSACAFQPHCLILCGPVDGVNEQHAAALRGAFTMLQQLFKTVDQ
;
A
#
# COMPACT_ATOMS: atom_id res chain seq x y z
N TYR A 1 10.27 -10.38 3.52
CA TYR A 1 11.03 -9.68 4.56
C TYR A 1 10.01 -8.96 5.42
N CYS A 2 10.10 -9.06 6.75
CA CYS A 2 9.27 -8.26 7.67
C CYS A 2 10.19 -7.20 8.28
N PRO A 3 9.88 -5.91 8.16
CA PRO A 3 10.70 -4.89 8.78
C PRO A 3 10.50 -5.02 10.31
N ALA A 4 11.57 -5.35 11.03
CA ALA A 4 11.58 -5.25 12.48
C ALA A 4 11.35 -3.78 12.89
N GLY A 5 10.66 -3.57 14.01
CA GLY A 5 10.05 -2.30 14.41
C GLY A 5 10.95 -1.05 14.40
N GLY A 6 10.30 0.11 14.43
CA GLY A 6 10.90 1.44 14.25
C GLY A 6 10.29 2.13 13.03
N ASP A 7 10.58 3.42 12.85
CA ASP A 7 10.03 4.21 11.75
C ASP A 7 10.48 3.69 10.38
N LEU A 8 9.50 3.41 9.52
CA LEU A 8 9.66 2.87 8.18
C LEU A 8 9.17 3.90 7.18
N ARG A 9 9.97 4.16 6.15
CA ARG A 9 9.49 4.94 5.00
C ARG A 9 8.65 4.05 4.08
N ALA A 10 7.46 4.51 3.77
CA ALA A 10 6.44 3.82 3.00
C ALA A 10 6.06 4.62 1.76
N VAL A 11 6.02 3.97 0.60
CA VAL A 11 5.57 4.57 -0.66
C VAL A 11 4.26 3.93 -1.08
N LEU A 12 3.33 4.76 -1.54
CA LEU A 12 2.03 4.34 -2.07
C LEU A 12 2.09 4.26 -3.60
N VAL A 13 1.52 3.21 -4.19
CA VAL A 13 1.39 3.06 -5.64
C VAL A 13 0.00 2.60 -6.02
N THR A 14 -0.55 3.20 -7.08
CA THR A 14 -1.88 2.85 -7.60
C THR A 14 -1.84 1.92 -8.82
N GLU A 15 -0.65 1.64 -9.34
CA GLU A 15 -0.43 0.95 -10.61
C GLU A 15 0.50 -0.26 -10.47
N PRO A 16 0.43 -1.23 -11.40
CA PRO A 16 1.40 -2.32 -11.47
C PRO A 16 2.82 -1.79 -11.70
N LEU A 17 3.79 -2.27 -10.92
CA LEU A 17 5.20 -1.88 -11.05
C LEU A 17 5.94 -2.64 -12.14
N ARG A 18 5.31 -3.64 -12.76
CA ARG A 18 5.83 -4.23 -13.99
C ARG A 18 5.36 -3.35 -15.16
N PRO A 19 6.28 -2.71 -15.91
CA PRO A 19 5.90 -1.99 -17.11
C PRO A 19 5.21 -2.92 -18.11
N PRO A 20 4.09 -2.50 -18.72
CA PRO A 20 3.48 -3.27 -19.78
C PRO A 20 4.37 -3.25 -21.04
N LEU A 21 4.31 -4.31 -21.84
CA LEU A 21 5.08 -4.41 -23.10
C LEU A 21 4.45 -3.60 -24.24
N SER A 22 3.15 -3.30 -24.13
CA SER A 22 2.40 -2.47 -25.06
C SER A 22 1.42 -1.58 -24.31
N ALA A 23 0.95 -0.52 -24.97
CA ALA A 23 -0.10 0.32 -24.45
C ALA A 23 -1.43 -0.47 -24.36
N PRO A 24 -2.37 -0.06 -23.47
CA PRO A 24 -3.70 -0.65 -23.42
C PRO A 24 -4.38 -0.63 -24.80
N GLY A 25 -4.92 -1.79 -25.21
CA GLY A 25 -5.58 -1.94 -26.51
C GLY A 25 -4.64 -2.09 -27.72
N VAL A 26 -3.31 -2.16 -27.49
CA VAL A 26 -2.31 -2.37 -28.55
C VAL A 26 -1.68 -3.75 -28.42
N GLU A 27 -1.60 -4.47 -29.54
CA GLU A 27 -0.93 -5.77 -29.60
C GLU A 27 0.60 -5.60 -29.58
N PHE A 28 1.27 -6.43 -28.78
CA PHE A 28 2.73 -6.53 -28.79
C PHE A 28 3.17 -7.63 -29.75
N ILE A 29 3.62 -7.24 -30.94
CA ILE A 29 4.09 -8.18 -31.97
C ILE A 29 5.55 -8.54 -31.69
N VAL A 30 5.84 -9.85 -31.72
CA VAL A 30 7.18 -10.41 -31.54
C VAL A 30 7.61 -11.07 -32.85
N ASP A 31 8.66 -10.53 -33.48
CA ASP A 31 9.19 -11.05 -34.74
C ASP A 31 10.20 -12.19 -34.52
N CYS A 32 10.84 -12.22 -33.34
CA CYS A 32 11.77 -13.28 -32.97
C CYS A 32 11.91 -13.47 -31.45
N GLU A 33 12.39 -14.65 -31.04
CA GLU A 33 12.67 -14.98 -29.64
C GLU A 33 13.66 -13.99 -29.01
N GLY A 34 14.66 -13.53 -29.76
CA GLY A 34 15.65 -12.56 -29.28
C GLY A 34 15.02 -11.22 -28.86
N GLN A 35 14.02 -10.75 -29.62
CA GLN A 35 13.28 -9.54 -29.30
C GLN A 35 12.43 -9.73 -28.05
N TYR A 36 11.72 -10.86 -27.94
CA TYR A 36 10.94 -11.18 -26.75
C TYR A 36 11.81 -11.21 -25.48
N GLN A 37 12.94 -11.91 -25.55
CA GLN A 37 13.89 -11.98 -24.44
C GLN A 37 14.47 -10.60 -24.08
N ALA A 38 14.77 -9.77 -25.08
CA ALA A 38 15.23 -8.39 -24.84
C ALA A 38 14.15 -7.56 -24.13
N SER A 39 12.88 -7.69 -24.53
CA SER A 39 11.75 -7.02 -23.89
C SER A 39 11.54 -7.46 -22.44
N LEU A 40 11.61 -8.76 -22.14
CA LEU A 40 11.53 -9.27 -20.76
C LEU A 40 12.68 -8.77 -19.89
N ARG A 41 13.90 -8.69 -20.43
CA ARG A 41 15.05 -8.12 -19.71
C ARG A 41 14.86 -6.62 -19.46
N TRP A 42 14.31 -5.89 -20.42
CA TRP A 42 14.01 -4.47 -20.25
C TRP A 42 13.01 -4.24 -19.11
N VAL A 43 11.91 -5.00 -19.09
CA VAL A 43 10.90 -4.97 -18.00
C VAL A 43 11.58 -5.25 -16.66
N SER A 44 12.33 -6.35 -16.57
CA SER A 44 12.98 -6.77 -15.32
C SER A 44 13.96 -5.72 -14.79
N ARG A 45 14.82 -5.17 -15.67
CA ARG A 45 15.76 -4.10 -15.31
C ARG A 45 15.05 -2.83 -14.84
N ARG A 46 13.90 -2.52 -15.42
CA ARG A 46 13.14 -1.33 -15.06
C ARG A 46 12.44 -1.49 -13.70
N THR A 47 11.88 -2.67 -13.43
CA THR A 47 11.38 -3.04 -12.09
C THR A 47 12.50 -3.03 -11.04
N GLU A 48 13.66 -3.61 -11.36
CA GLU A 48 14.84 -3.61 -10.48
C GLU A 48 15.33 -2.19 -10.18
N ALA A 49 15.42 -1.33 -11.20
CA ALA A 49 15.84 0.06 -11.04
C ALA A 49 14.90 0.83 -10.10
N PHE A 50 13.59 0.59 -10.18
CA PHE A 50 12.62 1.17 -9.26
C PHE A 50 12.84 0.69 -7.82
N MET A 51 13.02 -0.63 -7.61
CA MET A 51 13.29 -1.17 -6.27
C MET A 51 14.60 -0.66 -5.68
N LYS A 52 15.65 -0.54 -6.51
CA LYS A 52 16.92 0.07 -6.12
C LYS A 52 16.77 1.55 -5.74
N ARG A 53 15.89 2.29 -6.42
CA ARG A 53 15.57 3.68 -6.10
C ARG A 53 14.87 3.78 -4.75
N LEU A 54 13.88 2.91 -4.48
CA LEU A 54 13.23 2.83 -3.16
C LEU A 54 14.26 2.56 -2.05
N GLN A 55 15.11 1.55 -2.25
CA GLN A 55 16.18 1.21 -1.30
C GLN A 55 17.15 2.37 -1.06
N SER A 56 17.57 3.06 -2.12
CA SER A 56 18.50 4.21 -2.03
C SER A 56 17.90 5.38 -1.26
N ASN A 57 16.56 5.50 -1.23
CA ASN A 57 15.82 6.46 -0.44
C ASN A 57 15.40 5.91 0.93
N ASN A 58 15.95 4.78 1.38
CA ASN A 58 15.61 4.13 2.65
C ASN A 58 14.10 3.80 2.78
N VAL A 59 13.40 3.59 1.66
CA VAL A 59 12.04 3.07 1.63
C VAL A 59 12.08 1.57 1.88
N LYS A 60 11.32 1.12 2.89
CA LYS A 60 11.26 -0.28 3.32
C LYS A 60 9.88 -0.89 3.15
N LEU A 61 8.87 -0.09 2.83
CA LEU A 61 7.49 -0.52 2.66
C LEU A 61 6.91 0.05 1.36
N LEU A 62 6.30 -0.82 0.57
CA LEU A 62 5.50 -0.49 -0.60
C LEU A 62 4.05 -0.87 -0.31
N LEU A 63 3.15 0.10 -0.41
CA LEU A 63 1.71 -0.06 -0.28
C LEU A 63 1.10 0.06 -1.68
N SER A 64 0.45 -1.00 -2.16
CA SER A 64 -0.13 -1.01 -3.51
C SER A 64 -1.64 -1.25 -3.48
N SER A 65 -2.38 -0.44 -4.25
CA SER A 65 -3.81 -0.68 -4.45
C SER A 65 -4.10 -1.87 -5.38
N VAL A 66 -3.09 -2.36 -6.09
CA VAL A 66 -3.23 -3.49 -7.03
C VAL A 66 -2.34 -4.64 -6.61
N LYS A 67 -2.68 -5.83 -7.11
CA LYS A 67 -1.80 -6.99 -6.99
C LYS A 67 -0.53 -6.76 -7.81
N GLN A 68 0.62 -7.06 -7.22
CA GLN A 68 1.92 -6.94 -7.87
C GLN A 68 2.38 -8.29 -8.40
N GLU A 69 3.10 -8.26 -9.52
CA GLU A 69 3.58 -9.48 -10.17
C GLU A 69 4.80 -10.08 -9.46
N GLU A 70 5.03 -11.38 -9.65
CA GLU A 70 6.11 -12.11 -8.97
C GLU A 70 7.49 -11.48 -9.18
N VAL A 71 7.76 -10.91 -10.35
CA VAL A 71 9.01 -10.19 -10.64
C VAL A 71 9.20 -8.97 -9.73
N VAL A 72 8.11 -8.26 -9.42
CA VAL A 72 8.11 -7.12 -8.49
C VAL A 72 8.40 -7.61 -7.08
N ILE A 73 7.73 -8.68 -6.64
CA ILE A 73 7.93 -9.29 -5.32
C ILE A 73 9.36 -9.80 -5.16
N TYR A 74 9.91 -10.42 -6.21
CA TYR A 74 11.29 -10.91 -6.24
C TYR A 74 12.30 -9.77 -6.02
N TYR A 75 12.20 -8.69 -6.79
CA TYR A 75 13.12 -7.56 -6.65
C TYR A 75 12.88 -6.79 -5.34
N ALA A 76 11.64 -6.65 -4.89
CA ALA A 76 11.35 -6.05 -3.58
C ALA A 76 12.08 -6.82 -2.46
N LYS A 77 12.01 -8.15 -2.47
CA LYS A 77 12.74 -9.00 -1.52
C LYS A 77 14.25 -8.82 -1.63
N LEU A 78 14.81 -8.77 -2.84
CA LEU A 78 16.24 -8.57 -3.09
C LEU A 78 16.74 -7.24 -2.51
N HIS A 79 15.91 -6.20 -2.58
CA HIS A 79 16.22 -4.85 -2.12
C HIS A 79 15.74 -4.53 -0.70
N GLY A 80 15.21 -5.52 0.03
CA GLY A 80 14.76 -5.33 1.42
C GLY A 80 13.50 -4.49 1.57
N VAL A 81 12.67 -4.42 0.53
CA VAL A 81 11.37 -3.73 0.52
C VAL A 81 10.27 -4.75 0.77
N SER A 82 9.43 -4.48 1.77
CA SER A 82 8.21 -5.23 2.03
C SER A 82 7.07 -4.71 1.17
N VAL A 83 6.22 -5.60 0.67
CA VAL A 83 5.09 -5.25 -0.20
C VAL A 83 3.80 -5.63 0.51
N VAL A 84 2.87 -4.69 0.60
CA VAL A 84 1.46 -4.91 0.94
C VAL A 84 0.67 -4.53 -0.30
N GLU A 85 -0.13 -5.45 -0.80
CA GLU A 85 -0.85 -5.32 -2.06
C GLU A 85 -2.36 -5.42 -1.86
N CYS A 86 -3.12 -4.98 -2.86
CA CYS A 86 -4.59 -5.00 -2.87
C CYS A 86 -5.26 -4.11 -1.81
N LEU A 87 -4.66 -2.95 -1.48
CA LEU A 87 -5.33 -1.95 -0.67
C LEU A 87 -6.56 -1.41 -1.40
N SER A 88 -7.69 -1.29 -0.68
CA SER A 88 -8.91 -0.72 -1.24
C SER A 88 -8.73 0.79 -1.54
N PRO A 89 -9.57 1.38 -2.41
CA PRO A 89 -9.57 2.83 -2.63
C PRO A 89 -9.75 3.64 -1.34
N GLU A 90 -10.59 3.16 -0.42
CA GLU A 90 -10.87 3.78 0.88
C GLU A 90 -9.65 3.71 1.80
N GLU A 91 -8.96 2.57 1.84
CA GLU A 91 -7.71 2.42 2.60
C GLU A 91 -6.62 3.33 2.05
N MET A 92 -6.47 3.39 0.71
CA MET A 92 -5.52 4.29 0.06
C MET A 92 -5.83 5.76 0.39
N ALA A 93 -7.09 6.17 0.29
CA ALA A 93 -7.53 7.52 0.63
C ALA A 93 -7.24 7.86 2.10
N LEU A 94 -7.54 6.94 3.02
CA LEU A 94 -7.25 7.11 4.44
C LEU A 94 -5.75 7.28 4.71
N VAL A 95 -4.89 6.46 4.08
CA VAL A 95 -3.43 6.61 4.24
C VAL A 95 -2.96 7.95 3.68
N CYS A 96 -3.49 8.41 2.53
CA CYS A 96 -3.16 9.71 1.99
C CYS A 96 -3.60 10.85 2.94
N GLU A 97 -4.80 10.75 3.51
CA GLU A 97 -5.35 11.76 4.42
C GLU A 97 -4.55 11.88 5.72
N ILE A 98 -4.13 10.75 6.30
CA ILE A 98 -3.47 10.73 7.62
C ILE A 98 -1.97 11.06 7.51
N THR A 99 -1.35 10.78 6.35
CA THR A 99 0.08 11.01 6.12
C THR A 99 0.36 12.29 5.33
N GLY A 100 -0.63 12.82 4.60
CA GLY A 100 -0.49 13.95 3.68
C GLY A 100 0.24 13.63 2.37
N VAL A 101 0.56 12.35 2.12
CA VAL A 101 1.34 11.90 0.96
C VAL A 101 0.41 11.44 -0.16
N SER A 102 0.75 11.78 -1.40
CA SER A 102 0.06 11.25 -2.58
C SER A 102 0.74 9.99 -3.12
N PRO A 103 -0.01 9.07 -3.78
CA PRO A 103 0.60 7.93 -4.45
C PRO A 103 1.65 8.35 -5.48
N CYS A 104 2.76 7.63 -5.52
CA CYS A 104 3.82 7.87 -6.50
C CYS A 104 3.46 7.25 -7.85
N THR A 105 3.89 7.92 -8.91
CA THR A 105 3.90 7.43 -10.27
C THR A 105 5.26 6.77 -10.52
N PRO A 106 5.35 5.42 -10.59
CA PRO A 106 6.64 4.70 -10.57
C PRO A 106 7.57 5.00 -11.75
N PHE A 107 6.99 5.53 -12.83
CA PHE A 107 7.62 5.72 -14.12
C PHE A 107 7.40 7.13 -14.69
N GLY A 108 6.92 8.06 -13.87
CA GLY A 108 6.75 9.47 -14.23
C GLY A 108 8.02 10.30 -14.05
N ASP A 109 8.00 11.54 -14.51
CA ASP A 109 9.16 12.44 -14.41
C ASP A 109 9.44 12.87 -12.95
N ASN A 110 8.44 12.79 -12.08
CA ASN A 110 8.51 13.24 -10.68
C ASN A 110 8.80 12.12 -9.67
N THR A 111 9.07 10.89 -10.11
CA THR A 111 9.19 9.72 -9.21
C THR A 111 10.25 9.94 -8.12
N ASP A 112 11.37 10.61 -8.41
CA ASP A 112 12.40 10.87 -7.40
C ASP A 112 11.90 11.78 -6.27
N ARG A 113 11.10 12.79 -6.58
CA ARG A 113 10.51 13.67 -5.56
C ARG A 113 9.43 12.95 -4.76
N GLU A 114 8.57 12.19 -5.44
CA GLU A 114 7.49 11.45 -4.79
C GLU A 114 8.02 10.36 -3.85
N VAL A 115 9.12 9.68 -4.23
CA VAL A 115 9.82 8.73 -3.34
C VAL A 115 10.51 9.46 -2.18
N ALA A 116 10.98 10.70 -2.40
CA ALA A 116 11.53 11.53 -1.33
C ALA A 116 10.44 12.01 -0.35
N GLU A 117 9.18 12.09 -0.77
CA GLU A 117 8.01 12.44 0.06
C GLU A 117 7.29 11.20 0.63
N ALA A 118 8.02 10.08 0.84
CA ALA A 118 7.45 8.86 1.40
C ALA A 118 6.83 9.06 2.81
N ALA A 119 5.70 8.41 3.05
CA ALA A 119 5.01 8.37 4.33
C ALA A 119 5.85 7.66 5.40
N VAL A 120 5.60 7.97 6.67
CA VAL A 120 6.27 7.31 7.80
C VAL A 120 5.29 6.37 8.50
N ALA A 121 5.59 5.07 8.43
CA ALA A 121 4.92 4.03 9.17
C ALA A 121 5.70 3.71 10.45
N THR A 122 5.05 3.71 11.60
CA THR A 122 5.66 3.39 12.90
C THR A 122 5.90 1.89 13.07
N PHE A 123 5.07 1.07 12.42
CA PHE A 123 5.24 -0.38 12.34
C PHE A 123 4.51 -0.96 11.13
N CYS A 124 4.95 -2.13 10.68
CA CYS A 124 4.25 -2.95 9.69
C CYS A 124 4.46 -4.42 10.06
N GLN A 125 3.40 -5.10 10.48
CA GLN A 125 3.48 -6.45 11.06
C GLN A 125 2.42 -7.36 10.46
N PRO A 126 2.75 -8.64 10.18
CA PRO A 126 1.75 -9.62 9.80
C PRO A 126 0.82 -9.91 10.99
N LEU A 127 -0.47 -10.02 10.72
CA LEU A 127 -1.50 -10.35 11.71
C LEU A 127 -2.28 -11.58 11.22
N LEU A 128 -2.34 -12.62 12.06
CA LEU A 128 -3.11 -13.81 11.76
C LEU A 128 -4.46 -13.72 12.48
N LEU A 129 -5.55 -13.63 11.71
CA LEU A 129 -6.92 -13.61 12.21
C LEU A 129 -7.63 -14.89 11.77
N GLY A 130 -7.51 -15.94 12.59
CA GLY A 130 -7.99 -17.27 12.23
C GLY A 130 -7.20 -17.84 11.05
N ALA A 131 -7.89 -18.09 9.92
CA ALA A 131 -7.25 -18.54 8.68
C ALA A 131 -6.73 -17.39 7.81
N GLU A 132 -7.16 -16.15 8.08
CA GLU A 132 -6.81 -14.98 7.28
C GLU A 132 -5.47 -14.39 7.68
N ARG A 133 -4.69 -13.97 6.67
CA ARG A 133 -3.42 -13.27 6.85
C ARG A 133 -3.60 -11.81 6.50
N CYS A 134 -3.66 -10.98 7.53
CA CYS A 134 -3.76 -9.53 7.40
C CYS A 134 -2.39 -8.88 7.65
N VAL A 135 -2.29 -7.59 7.38
CA VAL A 135 -1.15 -6.76 7.78
C VAL A 135 -1.68 -5.62 8.63
N HIS A 136 -1.03 -5.39 9.76
CA HIS A 136 -1.30 -4.24 10.61
C HIS A 136 -0.20 -3.20 10.38
N VAL A 137 -0.60 -2.03 9.90
CA VAL A 137 0.30 -0.91 9.63
C VAL A 137 -0.11 0.27 10.49
N GLY A 138 0.85 0.80 11.25
CA GLY A 138 0.69 2.04 11.99
C GLY A 138 1.38 3.18 11.27
N PHE A 139 0.76 4.35 11.24
CA PHE A 139 1.34 5.56 10.66
C PHE A 139 1.54 6.64 11.71
N THR A 140 2.59 7.45 11.53
CA THR A 140 2.69 8.71 12.26
C THR A 140 1.72 9.69 11.60
N SER A 141 0.66 10.06 12.32
CA SER A 141 -0.32 11.02 11.79
C SER A 141 0.33 12.40 11.66
N ALA A 142 0.19 13.00 10.47
CA ALA A 142 0.59 14.37 10.20
C ALA A 142 -0.52 15.37 10.55
N CYS A 143 -1.73 14.90 10.89
CA CYS A 143 -2.91 15.71 11.14
C CYS A 143 -3.42 15.58 12.58
N ALA A 144 -4.29 16.51 12.99
CA ALA A 144 -4.95 16.45 14.31
C ALA A 144 -5.90 15.24 14.43
N PHE A 145 -6.22 14.60 13.31
CA PHE A 145 -7.01 13.39 13.24
C PHE A 145 -6.11 12.16 13.50
N GLN A 146 -6.46 11.37 14.51
CA GLN A 146 -5.79 10.12 14.85
C GLN A 146 -6.75 8.97 14.59
N PRO A 147 -6.66 8.29 13.43
CA PRO A 147 -7.51 7.15 13.15
C PRO A 147 -7.17 6.01 14.11
N HIS A 148 -8.21 5.34 14.60
CA HIS A 148 -8.08 4.10 15.35
C HIS A 148 -8.78 2.98 14.59
N CYS A 149 -8.11 1.83 14.50
CA CYS A 149 -8.68 0.62 13.92
C CYS A 149 -9.16 -0.29 15.04
N LEU A 150 -10.40 -0.78 14.93
CA LEU A 150 -10.96 -1.79 15.82
C LEU A 150 -11.18 -3.07 15.03
N ILE A 151 -10.59 -4.16 15.50
CA ILE A 151 -10.73 -5.49 14.89
C ILE A 151 -11.74 -6.28 15.71
N LEU A 152 -12.83 -6.71 15.07
CA LEU A 152 -13.87 -7.53 15.70
C LEU A 152 -13.70 -8.97 15.25
N CYS A 153 -13.55 -9.86 16.23
CA CYS A 153 -13.47 -11.30 16.01
C CYS A 153 -14.59 -12.00 16.79
N GLY A 154 -15.31 -12.87 16.09
CA GLY A 154 -16.48 -13.55 16.61
C GLY A 154 -16.58 -14.93 15.97
N PRO A 155 -17.38 -15.84 16.55
CA PRO A 155 -17.43 -17.24 16.13
C PRO A 155 -18.05 -17.43 14.74
N VAL A 156 -18.89 -16.50 14.30
CA VAL A 156 -19.55 -16.49 12.99
C VAL A 156 -19.75 -15.04 12.53
N ASP A 157 -19.84 -14.82 11.21
CA ASP A 157 -19.94 -13.48 10.61
C ASP A 157 -21.14 -12.68 11.14
N GLY A 158 -22.30 -13.32 11.33
CA GLY A 158 -23.50 -12.64 11.83
C GLY A 158 -23.32 -12.02 13.23
N VAL A 159 -22.46 -12.59 14.08
CA VAL A 159 -22.15 -12.00 15.39
C VAL A 159 -21.25 -10.77 15.23
N ASN A 160 -20.28 -10.83 14.31
CA ASN A 160 -19.41 -9.68 14.01
C ASN A 160 -20.21 -8.51 13.42
N GLU A 161 -21.17 -8.79 12.53
CA GLU A 161 -22.08 -7.77 11.97
C GLU A 161 -22.90 -7.09 13.06
N GLN A 162 -23.45 -7.85 14.01
CA GLN A 162 -24.18 -7.29 15.15
C GLN A 162 -23.28 -6.41 16.02
N HIS A 163 -22.05 -6.85 16.32
CA HIS A 163 -21.09 -6.05 17.07
C HIS A 163 -20.70 -4.77 16.32
N ALA A 164 -20.43 -4.86 15.02
CA ALA A 164 -20.12 -3.70 14.18
C ALA A 164 -21.29 -2.69 14.15
N ALA A 165 -22.53 -3.17 14.01
CA ALA A 165 -23.72 -2.33 14.03
C ALA A 165 -23.92 -1.65 15.39
N ALA A 166 -23.77 -2.39 16.50
CA ALA A 166 -23.88 -1.84 17.85
C ALA A 166 -22.83 -0.77 18.13
N LEU A 167 -21.57 -1.02 17.75
CA LEU A 167 -20.47 -0.06 17.91
C LEU A 167 -20.67 1.17 17.04
N ARG A 168 -21.12 1.00 15.79
CA ARG A 168 -21.47 2.12 14.92
C ARG A 168 -22.58 2.98 15.53
N GLY A 169 -23.60 2.35 16.11
CA GLY A 169 -24.66 3.06 16.84
C GLY A 169 -24.11 3.84 18.04
N ALA A 170 -23.26 3.21 18.85
CA ALA A 170 -22.62 3.85 20.01
C ALA A 170 -21.74 5.04 19.60
N PHE A 171 -20.88 4.89 18.59
CA PHE A 171 -20.06 6.00 18.09
C PHE A 171 -20.90 7.11 17.49
N THR A 172 -22.00 6.79 16.80
CA THR A 172 -22.93 7.80 16.27
C THR A 172 -23.56 8.59 17.41
N MET A 173 -24.01 7.92 18.49
CA MET A 173 -24.55 8.60 19.66
C MET A 173 -23.51 9.49 20.33
N LEU A 174 -22.28 9.02 20.52
CA LEU A 174 -21.19 9.82 21.06
C LEU A 174 -20.93 11.06 20.20
N GLN A 175 -20.88 10.91 18.87
CA GLN A 175 -20.73 12.05 17.96
C GLN A 175 -21.85 13.09 18.15
N GLN A 176 -23.10 12.66 18.35
CA GLN A 176 -24.21 13.61 18.59
C GLN A 176 -24.08 14.35 19.93
N LEU A 177 -23.53 13.72 20.97
CA LEU A 177 -23.29 14.38 22.26
C LEU A 177 -22.19 15.45 22.19
N PHE A 178 -21.22 15.27 21.31
CA PHE A 178 -20.09 16.21 21.13
C PHE A 178 -20.27 17.19 19.97
N LYS A 179 -21.36 17.10 19.20
CA LYS A 179 -21.75 18.18 18.30
C LYS A 179 -22.13 19.37 19.15
N THR A 180 -21.29 20.39 19.14
CA THR A 180 -21.65 21.71 19.63
C THR A 180 -22.93 22.13 18.92
N VAL A 181 -23.97 22.49 19.68
CA VAL A 181 -25.06 23.28 19.13
C VAL A 181 -24.41 24.59 18.71
N ASP A 182 -24.26 24.80 17.41
CA ASP A 182 -23.85 26.10 16.88
C ASP A 182 -24.81 27.15 17.45
N GLN A 183 -24.29 28.01 18.35
CA GLN A 183 -24.99 29.19 18.86
C GLN A 183 -24.70 30.39 17.96
#